data_AF-A0A813GVD2-F1
#
_entry.id   AF-A0A813GVD2-F1
#
_cell.length_a   1.000
_cell.length_b   1.000
_cell.length_c   1.000
_cell.angle_alpha   90.00
_cell.angle_beta   90.00
_cell.angle_gamma   90.00
#
_symmetry.space_group_name_H-M   'P 1'
#
loop_
_entity.id
_entity.type
_entity.pdbx_description
1 polymer ?
#
loop_
_entity_poly.entity_id
_entity_poly.type
_entity_poly.pdbx_seq_one_letter_code
_entity_poly.pdbx_strand_id
1 'polypeptide(L)'
;MESDDDARCLIQPEAGQADLELAKILHHNSSSKSSSKSSSKSTKSRSKSSKSSSKSSSKSKSSSSNNNNINNNNNNNSYNSKNNELAKILHPDEELDHEAEAFEGSVFTLLMASVVQDLARLTIGTDSKFVRVARLTISMTMVAALMFLQAFLLISVNKLLCESAVERIRELYSDYEVHMYHNHTVQIWTGFQRGIPGYFDATQFNQFGDDDRSLLCQIPLAHVKYISCILVVWTLTCFIELRLIMSQSMQVLVATPTVDSMSQALASTDTPHEVEVVGLTLPVKAVIGLFVLLPRYLVAVSLILLLVYFIFYFTVICSGFIYIAVILSPQCI
;
A
#
# COMPACT_ATOMS: atom_id res chain seq x y z
N MET A 1 36.97 12.45 27.41
CA MET A 1 36.93 12.75 25.96
C MET A 1 37.49 11.49 25.32
N GLU A 2 36.65 10.47 25.30
CA GLU A 2 37.04 9.07 25.18
C GLU A 2 36.26 8.52 24.00
N SER A 3 37.04 8.13 23.00
CA SER A 3 36.62 7.65 21.70
C SER A 3 36.40 6.14 21.79
N ASP A 4 35.16 5.71 21.94
CA ASP A 4 34.74 4.32 21.83
C ASP A 4 33.41 4.28 21.06
N ASP A 5 33.49 4.16 19.74
CA ASP A 5 32.36 3.78 18.88
C ASP A 5 32.88 3.12 17.60
N ASP A 6 33.78 2.13 17.75
CA ASP A 6 34.07 1.16 16.71
C ASP A 6 32.92 0.16 16.63
N ALA A 7 31.86 0.56 15.93
CA ALA A 7 30.77 -0.32 15.52
C ALA A 7 31.32 -1.40 14.58
N ARG A 8 31.73 -2.53 15.18
CA ARG A 8 32.08 -3.77 14.47
C ARG A 8 30.86 -4.28 13.69
N CYS A 9 30.75 -3.88 12.42
CA CYS A 9 29.94 -4.55 11.41
C CYS A 9 30.58 -5.91 11.06
N LEU A 10 30.42 -6.90 11.94
CA LEU A 10 30.70 -8.30 11.61
C LEU A 10 29.49 -8.88 10.88
N ILE A 11 29.42 -8.63 9.58
CA ILE A 11 28.59 -9.43 8.67
C ILE A 11 29.35 -10.74 8.47
N GLN A 12 28.94 -11.82 9.13
CA GLN A 12 29.47 -13.16 8.85
C GLN A 12 28.91 -13.68 7.52
N PRO A 13 29.77 -14.06 6.55
CA PRO A 13 29.33 -14.67 5.30
C PRO A 13 29.27 -16.20 5.44
N GLU A 14 28.14 -16.77 5.84
CA GLU A 14 27.96 -18.24 5.87
C GLU A 14 26.58 -18.71 5.35
N ALA A 15 26.20 -18.26 4.15
CA ALA A 15 25.04 -18.80 3.43
C ALA A 15 25.42 -19.79 2.29
N GLY A 16 26.70 -20.13 2.11
CA GLY A 16 27.20 -20.75 0.87
C GLY A 16 27.30 -22.28 0.82
N GLN A 17 27.11 -23.00 1.94
CA GLN A 17 27.52 -24.42 1.97
C GLN A 17 26.53 -25.37 1.30
N ALA A 18 25.25 -25.01 1.20
CA ALA A 18 24.24 -25.81 0.48
C ALA A 18 24.35 -25.66 -1.05
N ASP A 19 24.76 -24.49 -1.54
CA ASP A 19 24.93 -24.25 -2.99
C ASP A 19 26.24 -24.85 -3.54
N LEU A 20 27.25 -25.06 -2.69
CA LEU A 20 28.54 -25.62 -3.09
C LEU A 20 28.46 -27.12 -3.46
N GLU A 21 27.58 -27.89 -2.82
CA GLU A 21 27.31 -29.30 -3.17
C GLU A 21 26.58 -29.42 -4.52
N LEU A 22 25.64 -28.52 -4.82
CA LEU A 22 24.94 -28.51 -6.12
C LEU A 22 25.86 -28.10 -7.28
N ALA A 23 26.80 -27.18 -7.04
CA ALA A 23 27.77 -26.74 -8.04
C ALA A 23 28.77 -27.85 -8.44
N LYS A 24 29.16 -28.73 -7.51
CA LYS A 24 30.02 -29.89 -7.80
C LYS A 24 29.35 -30.91 -8.71
N ILE A 25 28.04 -31.10 -8.59
CA ILE A 25 27.27 -32.03 -9.44
C ILE A 25 27.13 -31.49 -10.87
N LEU A 26 27.02 -30.16 -11.04
CA LEU A 26 26.88 -29.53 -12.36
C LEU A 26 28.21 -29.41 -13.12
N HIS A 27 29.34 -29.24 -12.43
CA HIS A 27 30.65 -29.13 -13.08
C HIS A 27 31.15 -30.43 -13.73
N HIS A 28 30.66 -31.60 -13.31
CA HIS A 28 31.00 -32.87 -13.95
C HIS A 28 30.31 -33.05 -15.33
N ASN A 29 29.27 -32.26 -15.63
CA ASN A 29 28.50 -32.39 -16.88
C ASN A 29 28.81 -31.33 -17.95
N SER A 30 29.61 -30.30 -17.65
CA SER A 30 29.80 -29.16 -18.57
C SER A 30 31.14 -29.12 -19.32
N SER A 31 32.01 -30.14 -19.17
CA SER A 31 33.32 -30.23 -19.86
C SER A 31 33.25 -30.50 -21.38
N SER A 32 32.15 -30.14 -22.05
CA SER A 32 32.03 -30.26 -23.50
C SER A 32 31.19 -29.13 -24.09
N LYS A 33 31.74 -27.92 -24.22
CA LYS A 33 31.56 -27.03 -25.38
C LYS A 33 32.32 -25.71 -25.26
N SER A 34 33.42 -25.70 -26.00
CA SER A 34 34.12 -24.61 -26.67
C SER A 34 33.42 -23.24 -26.85
N SER A 35 34.15 -22.20 -26.42
CA SER A 35 34.59 -21.00 -27.16
C SER A 35 33.60 -20.18 -28.02
N SER A 36 33.47 -18.88 -27.70
CA SER A 36 33.57 -17.81 -28.71
C SER A 36 33.66 -16.40 -28.09
N LYS A 37 34.60 -15.62 -28.62
CA LYS A 37 34.92 -14.19 -28.43
C LYS A 37 33.76 -13.23 -28.74
N SER A 38 33.75 -12.05 -28.10
CA SER A 38 33.65 -10.68 -28.70
C SER A 38 33.18 -9.67 -27.62
N SER A 39 33.89 -8.58 -27.28
CA SER A 39 34.27 -7.36 -28.03
C SER A 39 33.19 -6.26 -28.06
N SER A 40 33.51 -5.13 -27.39
CA SER A 40 33.05 -3.73 -27.62
C SER A 40 31.61 -3.39 -27.18
N LYS A 41 31.21 -2.19 -26.75
CA LYS A 41 31.74 -0.82 -26.98
C LYS A 41 31.04 0.15 -26.01
N SER A 42 31.81 1.12 -25.50
CA SER A 42 31.39 2.28 -24.72
C SER A 42 30.60 3.29 -25.56
N THR A 43 29.49 3.84 -25.03
CA THR A 43 28.92 5.09 -25.55
C THR A 43 28.30 5.96 -24.44
N LYS A 44 28.61 7.25 -24.53
CA LYS A 44 28.44 8.33 -23.56
C LYS A 44 27.37 9.29 -24.12
N SER A 45 26.34 9.65 -23.34
CA SER A 45 25.36 10.70 -23.68
C SER A 45 24.83 11.33 -22.40
N ARG A 46 25.28 12.52 -21.98
CA ARG A 46 24.88 13.89 -22.38
C ARG A 46 23.44 14.24 -21.97
N SER A 47 23.31 14.78 -20.75
CA SER A 47 22.11 15.42 -20.22
C SER A 47 21.99 16.88 -20.73
N LYS A 48 20.78 17.27 -21.12
CA LYS A 48 20.37 18.67 -21.37
C LYS A 48 19.26 19.01 -20.38
N SER A 49 19.48 20.06 -19.59
CA SER A 49 18.47 20.70 -18.74
C SER A 49 17.61 21.65 -19.58
N SER A 50 16.30 21.69 -19.34
CA SER A 50 15.44 22.79 -19.80
C SER A 50 14.41 23.18 -18.73
N LYS A 51 14.52 24.45 -18.34
CA LYS A 51 13.60 25.33 -17.62
C LYS A 51 12.21 25.45 -18.27
N SER A 52 11.17 25.58 -17.44
CA SER A 52 10.05 26.56 -17.50
C SER A 52 9.04 26.19 -16.40
N SER A 53 8.53 27.02 -15.47
CA SER A 53 7.99 28.39 -15.41
C SER A 53 6.58 28.58 -15.97
N SER A 54 5.56 28.62 -15.09
CA SER A 54 4.29 29.39 -15.12
C SER A 54 3.35 28.78 -14.05
N LYS A 55 2.95 29.43 -12.94
CA LYS A 55 2.12 30.64 -12.71
C LYS A 55 0.80 30.65 -13.50
N SER A 56 -0.28 30.30 -12.82
CA SER A 56 -1.60 30.92 -13.05
C SER A 56 -2.50 30.79 -11.81
N SER A 57 -3.06 31.94 -11.47
CA SER A 57 -4.01 32.23 -10.41
C SER A 57 -5.43 32.20 -10.95
N SER A 58 -6.41 31.76 -10.17
CA SER A 58 -7.80 32.17 -10.37
C SER A 58 -8.57 32.21 -9.05
N LYS A 59 -9.35 33.28 -8.95
CA LYS A 59 -10.04 33.86 -7.82
C LYS A 59 -11.51 33.91 -8.24
N SER A 60 -12.43 33.36 -7.45
CA SER A 60 -13.86 33.52 -7.68
C SER A 60 -14.59 33.83 -6.37
N LYS A 61 -15.26 34.99 -6.40
CA LYS A 61 -16.16 35.57 -5.41
C LYS A 61 -17.61 35.19 -5.75
N SER A 62 -18.49 35.55 -4.79
CA SER A 62 -19.94 35.82 -4.90
C SER A 62 -20.84 34.63 -4.52
N SER A 63 -21.98 34.78 -3.84
CA SER A 63 -22.76 35.97 -3.44
C SER A 63 -23.95 35.55 -2.57
N SER A 64 -24.38 36.46 -1.68
CA SER A 64 -25.57 36.41 -0.83
C SER A 64 -26.92 36.43 -1.57
N SER A 65 -27.98 35.91 -0.92
CA SER A 65 -29.38 36.40 -0.86
C SER A 65 -30.13 35.48 0.13
N ASN A 66 -30.58 35.87 1.33
CA ASN A 66 -31.58 36.87 1.73
C ASN A 66 -33.00 36.57 1.23
N ASN A 67 -33.88 36.01 2.08
CA ASN A 67 -35.27 36.49 2.22
C ASN A 67 -36.03 35.93 3.44
N ASN A 68 -36.73 36.85 4.09
CA ASN A 68 -37.61 36.74 5.25
C ASN A 68 -39.05 36.30 4.86
N ASN A 69 -39.75 35.59 5.77
CA ASN A 69 -41.16 35.82 6.18
C ASN A 69 -41.60 34.71 7.15
N ILE A 70 -41.80 34.97 8.45
CA ILE A 70 -43.06 35.42 9.10
C ILE A 70 -44.29 34.59 8.68
N ASN A 71 -44.77 33.70 9.56
CA ASN A 71 -46.12 33.89 10.13
C ASN A 71 -46.41 33.01 11.35
N ASN A 72 -47.02 33.68 12.34
CA ASN A 72 -47.65 33.16 13.54
C ASN A 72 -48.66 32.05 13.24
N ASN A 73 -48.67 31.00 14.06
CA ASN A 73 -49.94 30.50 14.57
C ASN A 73 -49.81 29.91 15.97
N ASN A 74 -50.63 30.49 16.83
CA ASN A 74 -50.65 30.36 18.27
C ASN A 74 -51.69 29.30 18.68
N ASN A 75 -51.47 28.71 19.85
CA ASN A 75 -52.46 28.13 20.75
C ASN A 75 -53.27 26.92 20.25
N ASN A 76 -52.88 25.71 20.67
CA ASN A 76 -53.81 24.64 21.10
C ASN A 76 -53.19 23.36 21.73
N ASN A 77 -51.97 23.38 22.31
CA ASN A 77 -51.28 22.11 22.69
C ASN A 77 -51.07 21.83 24.19
N SER A 78 -51.67 22.58 25.12
CA SER A 78 -51.34 22.43 26.56
C SER A 78 -51.83 21.12 27.22
N TYR A 79 -52.83 20.43 26.66
CA TYR A 79 -53.38 19.19 27.25
C TYR A 79 -52.80 17.88 26.69
N ASN A 80 -52.05 17.91 25.58
CA ASN A 80 -51.33 16.73 25.05
C ASN A 80 -49.92 16.55 25.64
N SER A 81 -49.42 17.52 26.40
CA SER A 81 -48.05 17.49 26.94
C SER A 81 -47.84 16.43 28.02
N LYS A 82 -48.86 16.12 28.84
CA LYS A 82 -48.69 15.21 29.99
C LYS A 82 -48.84 13.73 29.65
N ASN A 83 -49.56 13.39 28.58
CA ASN A 83 -49.71 12.00 28.12
C ASN A 83 -48.53 11.54 27.24
N ASN A 84 -47.87 12.46 26.53
CA ASN A 84 -46.61 12.16 25.83
C ASN A 84 -45.43 11.97 26.80
N GLU A 85 -45.45 12.62 27.97
CA GLU A 85 -44.40 12.45 28.98
C GLU A 85 -44.48 11.06 29.65
N LEU A 86 -45.68 10.52 29.85
CA LEU A 86 -45.88 9.18 30.44
C LEU A 86 -45.59 8.05 29.45
N ALA A 87 -45.86 8.24 28.15
CA ALA A 87 -45.47 7.28 27.11
C ALA A 87 -43.95 7.22 26.92
N LYS A 88 -43.23 8.32 27.14
CA LYS A 88 -41.76 8.40 27.07
C LYS A 88 -41.05 7.67 28.22
N ILE A 89 -41.76 7.34 29.31
CA ILE A 89 -41.21 6.62 30.47
C ILE A 89 -41.34 5.09 30.30
N LEU A 90 -42.26 4.60 29.45
CA LEU A 90 -42.57 3.17 29.36
C LEU A 90 -41.79 2.40 28.28
N HIS A 91 -40.97 3.08 27.47
CA HIS A 91 -40.00 2.45 26.57
C HIS A 91 -38.62 3.06 26.82
N PRO A 92 -37.83 2.53 27.77
CA PRO A 92 -36.40 2.80 27.88
C PRO A 92 -35.63 1.96 26.84
N ASP A 93 -36.21 1.82 25.65
CA ASP A 93 -35.42 1.60 24.45
C ASP A 93 -34.87 2.99 24.16
N GLU A 94 -33.85 3.38 24.93
CA GLU A 94 -33.00 4.53 24.61
C GLU A 94 -32.43 4.17 23.24
N GLU A 95 -33.17 4.57 22.21
CA GLU A 95 -32.77 4.64 20.82
C GLU A 95 -31.52 5.49 20.89
N LEU A 96 -30.39 4.80 21.08
CA LEU A 96 -29.09 5.38 21.20
C LEU A 96 -28.85 5.90 19.80
N ASP A 97 -29.33 7.11 19.53
CA ASP A 97 -29.20 7.84 18.28
C ASP A 97 -27.71 7.86 17.99
N HIS A 98 -27.26 6.86 17.24
CA HIS A 98 -25.91 6.76 16.76
C HIS A 98 -25.80 7.88 15.76
N GLU A 99 -25.34 9.02 16.26
CA GLU A 99 -25.01 10.21 15.50
C GLU A 99 -24.24 9.72 14.28
N ALA A 100 -24.85 9.90 13.10
CA ALA A 100 -24.39 9.27 11.87
C ALA A 100 -22.92 9.62 11.67
N GLU A 101 -22.04 8.63 11.87
CA GLU A 101 -20.60 8.88 11.86
C GLU A 101 -20.24 9.43 10.47
N ALA A 102 -19.77 10.68 10.45
CA ALA A 102 -19.46 11.38 9.23
C ALA A 102 -18.40 10.58 8.47
N PHE A 103 -18.83 10.03 7.34
CA PHE A 103 -18.01 9.12 6.56
C PHE A 103 -16.72 9.83 6.16
N GLU A 104 -15.58 9.28 6.56
CA GLU A 104 -14.27 9.90 6.28
C GLU A 104 -14.16 10.12 4.77
N GLY A 105 -13.83 11.36 4.39
CA GLY A 105 -13.99 11.95 3.05
C GLY A 105 -13.05 11.38 1.97
N SER A 106 -13.04 10.05 1.82
CA SER A 106 -12.27 9.38 0.79
C SER A 106 -12.90 9.60 -0.59
N VAL A 107 -12.07 9.60 -1.63
CA VAL A 107 -12.52 9.70 -3.03
C VAL A 107 -13.53 8.59 -3.36
N PHE A 108 -13.38 7.41 -2.74
CA PHE A 108 -14.32 6.29 -2.90
C PHE A 108 -15.67 6.57 -2.25
N THR A 109 -15.68 7.15 -1.05
CA THR A 109 -16.91 7.57 -0.35
C THR A 109 -17.69 8.56 -1.21
N LEU A 110 -17.00 9.60 -1.70
CA LEU A 110 -17.59 10.62 -2.57
C LEU A 110 -18.19 9.99 -3.83
N LEU A 111 -17.50 8.99 -4.38
CA LEU A 111 -17.95 8.32 -5.59
C LEU A 111 -19.14 7.41 -5.35
N MET A 112 -19.16 6.67 -4.24
CA MET A 112 -20.33 5.88 -3.84
C MET A 112 -21.54 6.80 -3.62
N ALA A 113 -21.37 7.92 -2.93
CA ALA A 113 -22.42 8.92 -2.72
C ALA A 113 -22.94 9.49 -4.05
N SER A 114 -22.04 9.82 -4.99
CA SER A 114 -22.38 10.24 -6.35
C SER A 114 -23.22 9.18 -7.09
N VAL A 115 -22.79 7.92 -7.06
CA VAL A 115 -23.49 6.82 -7.75
C VAL A 115 -24.87 6.60 -7.15
N VAL A 116 -25.00 6.55 -5.82
CA VAL A 116 -26.28 6.39 -5.12
C VAL A 116 -27.22 7.54 -5.44
N GLN A 117 -26.74 8.79 -5.38
CA GLN A 117 -27.55 9.97 -5.66
C GLN A 117 -28.02 10.03 -7.13
N ASP A 118 -27.14 9.72 -8.08
CA ASP A 118 -27.48 9.74 -9.50
C ASP A 118 -28.47 8.61 -9.86
N LEU A 119 -28.34 7.43 -9.24
CA LEU A 119 -29.28 6.32 -9.40
C LEU A 119 -30.66 6.62 -8.81
N ALA A 120 -30.72 7.17 -7.59
CA ALA A 120 -31.98 7.58 -6.97
C ALA A 120 -32.71 8.62 -7.83
N ARG A 121 -31.98 9.65 -8.28
CA ARG A 121 -32.54 10.66 -9.19
C ARG A 121 -33.05 10.03 -10.49
N LEU A 122 -32.31 9.10 -11.11
CA LEU A 122 -32.71 8.44 -12.35
C LEU A 122 -34.09 7.76 -12.24
N THR A 123 -34.40 7.17 -11.08
CA THR A 123 -35.71 6.52 -10.86
C THR A 123 -36.87 7.50 -10.69
N ILE A 124 -36.62 8.70 -10.16
CA ILE A 124 -37.66 9.75 -9.99
C ILE A 124 -38.08 10.34 -11.35
N GLY A 125 -37.28 10.15 -12.41
CA GLY A 125 -37.67 10.51 -13.78
C GLY A 125 -37.67 12.01 -14.10
N THR A 126 -37.06 12.83 -13.24
CA THR A 126 -37.20 14.30 -13.27
C THR A 126 -36.34 15.07 -14.27
N ASP A 127 -35.46 14.44 -15.08
CA ASP A 127 -34.63 15.16 -16.07
C ASP A 127 -34.21 14.29 -17.27
N SER A 128 -33.57 14.94 -18.24
CA SER A 128 -32.82 14.34 -19.36
C SER A 128 -31.94 13.16 -18.92
N LYS A 129 -32.44 11.94 -19.18
CA LYS A 129 -31.80 10.66 -18.82
C LYS A 129 -30.34 10.59 -19.29
N PHE A 130 -30.04 11.17 -20.45
CA PHE A 130 -28.72 11.13 -21.07
C PHE A 130 -27.63 11.82 -20.22
N VAL A 131 -27.92 13.01 -19.67
CA VAL A 131 -26.94 13.77 -18.87
C VAL A 131 -26.56 12.99 -17.60
N ARG A 132 -27.53 12.31 -16.99
CA ARG A 132 -27.31 11.52 -15.77
C ARG A 132 -26.51 10.24 -16.04
N VAL A 133 -26.83 9.53 -17.12
CA VAL A 133 -26.04 8.35 -17.56
C VAL A 133 -24.61 8.75 -17.91
N ALA A 134 -24.41 9.89 -18.58
CA ALA A 134 -23.08 10.41 -18.88
C ALA A 134 -22.28 10.68 -17.59
N ARG A 135 -22.89 11.31 -16.58
CA ARG A 135 -22.24 11.57 -15.28
C ARG A 135 -21.85 10.26 -14.57
N LEU A 136 -22.77 9.29 -14.52
CA LEU A 136 -22.50 7.99 -13.89
C LEU A 136 -21.35 7.26 -14.61
N THR A 137 -21.34 7.31 -15.94
CA THR A 137 -20.24 6.75 -16.75
C THR A 137 -18.91 7.44 -16.46
N ILE A 138 -18.89 8.76 -16.30
CA ILE A 138 -17.67 9.52 -15.95
C ILE A 138 -17.17 9.10 -14.56
N SER A 139 -18.04 9.03 -13.56
CA SER A 139 -17.66 8.57 -12.22
C SER A 139 -17.11 7.14 -12.25
N MET A 140 -17.78 6.21 -12.93
CA MET A 140 -17.30 4.82 -13.05
C MET A 140 -15.96 4.74 -13.79
N THR A 141 -15.79 5.52 -14.85
CA THR A 141 -14.51 5.60 -15.59
C THR A 141 -13.40 6.16 -14.70
N MET A 142 -13.71 7.13 -13.86
CA MET A 142 -12.77 7.70 -12.89
C MET A 142 -12.31 6.66 -11.86
N VAL A 143 -13.22 5.83 -11.30
CA VAL A 143 -12.81 4.70 -10.43
C VAL A 143 -11.90 3.76 -11.18
N ALA A 144 -12.31 3.32 -12.36
CA ALA A 144 -11.54 2.36 -13.14
C ALA A 144 -10.14 2.89 -13.46
N ALA A 145 -10.03 4.17 -13.81
CA ALA A 145 -8.74 4.83 -14.05
C ALA A 145 -7.88 4.91 -12.79
N LEU A 146 -8.46 5.23 -11.62
CA LEU A 146 -7.74 5.24 -10.34
C LEU A 146 -7.24 3.84 -9.96
N MET A 147 -8.07 2.81 -10.12
CA MET A 147 -7.69 1.42 -9.86
C MET A 147 -6.57 0.96 -10.82
N PHE A 148 -6.69 1.30 -12.10
CA PHE A 148 -5.65 1.00 -13.09
C PHE A 148 -4.34 1.71 -12.74
N LEU A 149 -4.39 2.98 -12.34
CA LEU A 149 -3.22 3.74 -11.94
C LEU A 149 -2.55 3.12 -10.69
N GLN A 150 -3.33 2.73 -9.69
CA GLN A 150 -2.81 2.05 -8.50
C GLN A 150 -2.10 0.73 -8.86
N ALA A 151 -2.73 -0.10 -9.68
CA ALA A 151 -2.14 -1.36 -10.14
C ALA A 151 -0.87 -1.13 -10.97
N PHE A 152 -0.91 -0.15 -11.88
CA PHE A 152 0.23 0.23 -12.71
C PHE A 152 1.41 0.72 -11.88
N LEU A 153 1.17 1.56 -10.87
CA LEU A 153 2.21 2.04 -9.97
C LEU A 153 2.81 0.89 -9.16
N LEU A 154 1.99 -0.03 -8.64
CA LEU A 154 2.48 -1.19 -7.88
C LEU A 154 3.38 -2.07 -8.76
N ILE A 155 2.95 -2.39 -9.99
CA ILE A 155 3.74 -3.18 -10.94
C ILE A 155 5.03 -2.44 -11.32
N SER A 156 4.95 -1.13 -11.58
CA SER A 156 6.10 -0.31 -11.98
C SER A 156 7.14 -0.19 -10.88
N VAL A 157 6.72 -0.01 -9.63
CA VAL A 157 7.64 0.01 -8.48
C VAL A 157 8.36 -1.34 -8.36
N ASN A 158 7.62 -2.44 -8.45
CA ASN A 158 8.22 -3.77 -8.34
C ASN A 158 9.21 -4.06 -9.48
N LYS A 159 8.82 -3.82 -10.73
CA LYS A 159 9.68 -4.13 -11.88
C LYS A 159 10.82 -3.13 -12.09
N LEU A 160 10.54 -1.84 -12.03
CA LEU A 160 11.52 -0.83 -12.43
C LEU A 160 12.44 -0.43 -11.28
N LEU A 161 11.91 -0.33 -10.05
CA LEU A 161 12.70 0.11 -8.91
C LEU A 161 13.33 -1.06 -8.18
N CYS A 162 12.56 -2.12 -7.88
CA CYS A 162 13.10 -3.22 -7.09
C CYS A 162 14.10 -4.08 -7.88
N GLU A 163 13.81 -4.46 -9.13
CA GLU A 163 14.76 -5.28 -9.92
C GLU A 163 16.09 -4.56 -10.14
N SER A 164 16.05 -3.29 -10.57
CA SER A 164 17.26 -2.49 -10.82
C SER A 164 18.06 -2.22 -9.54
N ALA A 165 17.39 -1.92 -8.42
CA ALA A 165 18.08 -1.72 -7.14
C ALA A 165 18.73 -3.02 -6.64
N VAL A 166 18.05 -4.16 -6.80
CA VAL A 166 18.57 -5.48 -6.39
C VAL A 166 19.76 -5.88 -7.25
N GLU A 167 19.71 -5.66 -8.56
CA GLU A 167 20.83 -5.95 -9.47
C GLU A 167 22.07 -5.13 -9.09
N ARG A 168 21.91 -3.81 -8.90
CA ARG A 168 23.00 -2.92 -8.48
C ARG A 168 23.61 -3.33 -7.13
N ILE A 169 22.79 -3.72 -6.16
CA ILE A 169 23.27 -4.20 -4.86
C ILE A 169 24.05 -5.52 -5.02
N ARG A 170 23.58 -6.43 -5.90
CA ARG A 170 24.26 -7.71 -6.17
C ARG A 170 25.60 -7.51 -6.87
N GLU A 171 25.69 -6.59 -7.82
CA GLU A 171 26.95 -6.20 -8.46
C GLU A 171 27.94 -5.63 -7.44
N LEU A 172 27.51 -4.63 -6.66
CA LEU A 172 28.36 -4.02 -5.63
C LEU A 172 28.85 -5.06 -4.60
N TYR A 173 27.99 -5.98 -4.19
CA TYR A 173 28.36 -7.05 -3.26
C TYR A 173 29.27 -8.10 -3.92
N SER A 174 29.10 -8.37 -5.21
CA SER A 174 30.01 -9.24 -5.97
C SER A 174 31.42 -8.64 -6.05
N ASP A 175 31.54 -7.35 -6.32
CA ASP A 175 32.83 -6.65 -6.36
C ASP A 175 33.49 -6.62 -4.98
N TYR A 176 32.69 -6.40 -3.94
CA TYR A 176 33.14 -6.50 -2.55
C TYR A 176 33.71 -7.90 -2.22
N GLU A 177 33.01 -8.98 -2.59
CA GLU A 177 33.47 -10.36 -2.37
C GLU A 177 34.79 -10.64 -3.13
N VAL A 178 34.91 -10.20 -4.39
CA VAL A 178 36.16 -10.36 -5.15
C VAL A 178 37.34 -9.67 -4.46
N HIS A 179 37.09 -8.47 -3.91
CA HIS A 179 38.10 -7.69 -3.21
C HIS A 179 38.49 -8.30 -1.85
N MET A 180 37.53 -8.72 -1.03
CA MET A 180 37.78 -9.30 0.30
C MET A 180 38.51 -10.66 0.26
N TYR A 181 38.33 -11.43 -0.82
CA TYR A 181 38.86 -12.79 -0.93
C TYR A 181 40.09 -12.88 -1.83
N HIS A 182 40.73 -11.77 -2.20
CA HIS A 182 41.92 -11.77 -3.09
C HIS A 182 41.70 -12.55 -4.40
N ASN A 183 40.53 -12.36 -5.04
CA ASN A 183 40.08 -13.15 -6.21
C ASN A 183 39.83 -14.65 -5.97
N HIS A 184 39.88 -15.15 -4.74
CA HIS A 184 39.45 -16.51 -4.39
C HIS A 184 37.92 -16.59 -4.29
N THR A 185 37.28 -16.42 -5.44
CA THR A 185 35.82 -16.44 -5.59
C THR A 185 35.39 -17.47 -6.62
N VAL A 186 34.18 -17.99 -6.47
CA VAL A 186 33.50 -18.85 -7.43
C VAL A 186 32.30 -18.11 -8.01
N GLN A 187 32.12 -18.22 -9.32
CA GLN A 187 30.96 -17.66 -9.99
C GLN A 187 29.76 -18.59 -9.80
N ILE A 188 28.69 -18.10 -9.20
CA ILE A 188 27.43 -18.84 -9.10
C ILE A 188 26.66 -18.77 -10.42
N TRP A 189 25.64 -19.63 -10.58
CA TRP A 189 24.83 -19.73 -11.80
C TRP A 189 24.15 -18.42 -12.22
N THR A 190 23.96 -17.49 -11.28
CA THR A 190 23.42 -16.14 -11.55
C THR A 190 24.45 -15.20 -12.18
N GLY A 191 25.71 -15.61 -12.30
CA GLY A 191 26.81 -14.81 -12.85
C GLY A 191 27.56 -13.95 -11.83
N PHE A 192 27.14 -13.92 -10.56
CA PHE A 192 27.80 -13.15 -9.50
C PHE A 192 28.92 -13.97 -8.83
N GLN A 193 29.91 -13.30 -8.26
CA GLN A 193 31.02 -13.94 -7.54
C GLN A 193 30.67 -14.14 -6.06
N ARG A 194 31.17 -15.25 -5.49
CA ARG A 194 31.05 -15.60 -4.07
C ARG A 194 32.38 -16.08 -3.53
N GLY A 195 32.78 -15.59 -2.36
CA GLY A 195 34.02 -15.95 -1.69
C GLY A 195 34.09 -17.41 -1.30
N ILE A 196 35.29 -17.98 -1.42
CA ILE A 196 35.58 -19.33 -0.94
C ILE A 196 35.92 -19.24 0.56
N PRO A 197 35.26 -20.02 1.43
CA PRO A 197 35.52 -19.99 2.86
C PRO A 197 37.01 -20.25 3.18
N GLY A 198 37.56 -19.50 4.13
CA GLY A 198 38.97 -19.59 4.56
C GLY A 198 39.92 -18.56 3.93
N TYR A 199 39.51 -17.88 2.85
CA TYR A 199 40.31 -16.85 2.17
C TYR A 199 39.86 -15.40 2.49
N PHE A 200 38.93 -15.23 3.43
CA PHE A 200 38.41 -13.91 3.80
C PHE A 200 39.45 -13.09 4.57
N ASP A 201 39.77 -11.90 4.06
CA ASP A 201 40.70 -10.97 4.70
C ASP A 201 40.02 -9.62 4.99
N ALA A 202 39.61 -9.42 6.24
CA ALA A 202 38.95 -8.20 6.68
C ALA A 202 39.82 -6.93 6.54
N THR A 203 41.15 -7.06 6.46
CA THR A 203 42.04 -5.90 6.34
C THR A 203 41.94 -5.23 4.96
N GLN A 204 41.47 -5.96 3.94
CA GLN A 204 41.20 -5.43 2.60
C GLN A 204 40.08 -4.39 2.61
N PHE A 205 39.19 -4.39 3.61
CA PHE A 205 38.14 -3.38 3.68
C PHE A 205 38.66 -1.95 3.80
N ASN A 206 39.89 -1.75 4.27
CA ASN A 206 40.48 -0.42 4.28
C ASN A 206 41.00 0.04 2.91
N GLN A 207 41.19 -0.89 1.98
CA GLN A 207 41.72 -0.64 0.63
C GLN A 207 40.61 -0.52 -0.41
N PHE A 208 39.38 -0.92 -0.08
CA PHE A 208 38.21 -0.76 -0.94
C PHE A 208 37.87 0.72 -1.08
N GLY A 209 37.44 1.16 -2.27
CA GLY A 209 37.19 2.57 -2.56
C GLY A 209 36.18 3.20 -1.59
N ASP A 210 36.47 4.39 -1.08
CA ASP A 210 35.64 5.11 -0.09
C ASP A 210 34.18 5.25 -0.54
N ASP A 211 33.97 5.53 -1.83
CA ASP A 211 32.64 5.66 -2.43
C ASP A 211 31.85 4.35 -2.37
N ASP A 212 32.48 3.23 -2.75
CA ASP A 212 31.84 1.92 -2.77
C ASP A 212 31.62 1.38 -1.35
N ARG A 213 32.53 1.67 -0.41
CA ARG A 213 32.33 1.38 1.02
C ARG A 213 31.13 2.11 1.58
N SER A 214 31.00 3.39 1.28
CA SER A 214 29.84 4.19 1.70
C SER A 214 28.55 3.61 1.15
N LEU A 215 28.52 3.21 -0.13
CA LEU A 215 27.37 2.54 -0.73
C LEU A 215 27.04 1.20 -0.07
N LEU A 216 28.06 0.39 0.26
CA LEU A 216 27.90 -0.90 0.93
C LEU A 216 27.29 -0.73 2.33
N CYS A 217 27.77 0.27 3.09
CA CYS A 217 27.25 0.62 4.40
C CYS A 217 25.82 1.19 4.36
N GLN A 218 25.39 1.75 3.23
CA GLN A 218 24.04 2.27 3.04
C GLN A 218 23.01 1.20 2.67
N ILE A 219 23.42 -0.06 2.44
CA ILE A 219 22.49 -1.14 2.12
C ILE A 219 21.56 -1.35 3.33
N PRO A 220 20.24 -1.06 3.22
CA PRO A 220 19.33 -1.12 4.36
C PRO A 220 19.22 -2.51 4.98
N LEU A 221 19.50 -3.55 4.17
CA LEU A 221 19.52 -4.96 4.57
C LEU A 221 20.60 -5.29 5.60
N ALA A 222 21.63 -4.46 5.75
CA ALA A 222 22.68 -4.67 6.76
C ALA A 222 22.17 -4.46 8.20
N HIS A 223 21.08 -3.68 8.38
CA HIS A 223 20.56 -3.35 9.71
C HIS A 223 19.17 -3.97 9.94
N VAL A 224 19.15 -5.24 10.38
CA VAL A 224 17.95 -6.02 10.73
C VAL A 224 16.95 -5.23 11.59
N LYS A 225 17.43 -4.50 12.60
CA LYS A 225 16.58 -3.71 13.51
C LYS A 225 15.81 -2.60 12.75
N TYR A 226 16.47 -1.94 11.80
CA TYR A 226 15.87 -0.87 11.01
C TYR A 226 14.78 -1.40 10.08
N ILE A 227 15.07 -2.50 9.38
CA ILE A 227 14.08 -3.18 8.52
C ILE A 227 12.89 -3.66 9.32
N SER A 228 13.12 -4.25 10.50
CA SER A 228 12.03 -4.69 11.37
C SER A 228 11.08 -3.55 11.73
N CYS A 229 11.61 -2.35 11.99
CA CYS A 229 10.79 -1.16 12.27
C CYS A 229 9.94 -0.77 11.06
N ILE A 230 10.54 -0.71 9.85
CA ILE A 230 9.82 -0.40 8.61
C ILE A 230 8.71 -1.41 8.35
N LEU A 231 8.97 -2.71 8.54
CA LEU A 231 7.97 -3.76 8.35
C LEU A 231 6.82 -3.62 9.34
N VAL A 232 7.08 -3.27 10.60
CA VAL A 232 6.03 -3.02 11.59
C VAL A 232 5.16 -1.85 11.18
N VAL A 233 5.76 -0.72 10.77
CA VAL A 233 5.01 0.44 10.28
C VAL A 233 4.16 0.06 9.07
N TRP A 234 4.73 -0.64 8.10
CA TRP A 234 3.99 -1.12 6.93
C TRP A 234 2.84 -2.06 7.32
N THR A 235 3.07 -2.99 8.26
CA THR A 235 2.05 -3.89 8.78
C THR A 235 0.87 -3.10 9.34
N LEU A 236 1.15 -2.12 10.21
CA LEU A 236 0.13 -1.27 10.81
C LEU A 236 -0.66 -0.48 9.74
N THR A 237 0.02 0.09 8.75
CA THR A 237 -0.63 0.77 7.62
C THR A 237 -1.58 -0.18 6.86
N CYS A 238 -1.13 -1.39 6.54
CA CYS A 238 -1.98 -2.38 5.86
C CYS A 238 -3.20 -2.79 6.72
N PHE A 239 -3.04 -2.93 8.04
CA PHE A 239 -4.15 -3.23 8.94
C PHE A 239 -5.16 -2.09 9.06
N ILE A 240 -4.70 -0.84 9.13
CA ILE A 240 -5.58 0.34 9.15
C ILE A 240 -6.41 0.37 7.88
N GLU A 241 -5.78 0.24 6.72
CA GLU A 241 -6.47 0.20 5.42
C GLU A 241 -7.49 -0.93 5.34
N LEU A 242 -7.12 -2.15 5.79
CA LEU A 242 -8.04 -3.28 5.81
C LEU A 242 -9.25 -3.00 6.71
N ARG A 243 -9.03 -2.46 7.92
CA ARG A 243 -10.10 -2.12 8.86
C ARG A 243 -11.04 -1.08 8.28
N LEU A 244 -10.51 -0.05 7.62
CA LEU A 244 -11.31 0.98 6.95
C LEU A 244 -12.17 0.36 5.84
N ILE A 245 -11.59 -0.47 4.98
CA ILE A 245 -12.33 -1.15 3.91
C ILE A 245 -13.41 -2.07 4.49
N MET A 246 -13.10 -2.82 5.56
CA MET A 246 -14.06 -3.69 6.25
C MET A 246 -15.22 -2.92 6.85
N SER A 247 -14.94 -1.81 7.56
CA SER A 247 -15.99 -0.95 8.14
C SER A 247 -16.91 -0.40 7.05
N GLN A 248 -16.33 0.18 5.99
CA GLN A 248 -17.09 0.73 4.87
C GLN A 248 -17.94 -0.35 4.16
N SER A 249 -17.40 -1.55 4.01
CA SER A 249 -18.11 -2.67 3.39
C SER A 249 -19.25 -3.17 4.27
N MET A 250 -19.02 -3.27 5.57
CA MET A 250 -20.04 -3.68 6.53
C MET A 250 -21.19 -2.66 6.53
N GLN A 251 -20.87 -1.37 6.55
CA GLN A 251 -21.87 -0.31 6.53
C GLN A 251 -22.71 -0.34 5.25
N VAL A 252 -22.07 -0.38 4.08
CA VAL A 252 -22.76 -0.30 2.78
C VAL A 252 -23.48 -1.59 2.39
N LEU A 253 -22.86 -2.75 2.61
CA LEU A 253 -23.41 -4.03 2.16
C LEU A 253 -24.37 -4.63 3.18
N VAL A 254 -24.03 -4.57 4.48
CA VAL A 254 -24.76 -5.27 5.54
C VAL A 254 -25.68 -4.35 6.32
N ALA A 255 -25.19 -3.21 6.82
CA ALA A 255 -25.96 -2.34 7.70
C ALA A 255 -27.07 -1.57 6.96
N THR A 256 -26.82 -1.12 5.72
CA THR A 256 -27.87 -0.46 4.94
C THR A 256 -28.97 -1.46 4.58
N PRO A 257 -30.26 -1.22 4.89
CA PRO A 257 -31.35 -2.11 4.51
C PRO A 257 -31.55 -2.15 3.00
N THR A 258 -32.09 -3.28 2.51
CA THR A 258 -32.44 -3.44 1.09
C THR A 258 -33.84 -2.91 0.81
N VAL A 259 -33.96 -2.00 -0.15
CA VAL A 259 -35.25 -1.46 -0.61
C VAL A 259 -35.59 -1.99 -2.01
N ASP A 260 -36.88 -2.17 -2.29
CA ASP A 260 -37.35 -2.68 -3.59
C ASP A 260 -37.22 -1.64 -4.71
N SER A 261 -37.35 -0.36 -4.36
CA SER A 261 -37.25 0.77 -5.31
C SER A 261 -36.22 1.78 -4.85
N MET A 262 -35.35 2.21 -5.77
CA MET A 262 -34.35 3.26 -5.52
C MET A 262 -34.98 4.63 -5.24
N SER A 263 -36.27 4.82 -5.54
CA SER A 263 -37.00 6.04 -5.18
C SER A 263 -37.13 6.24 -3.66
N GLN A 264 -37.02 5.16 -2.87
CA GLN A 264 -37.04 5.17 -1.41
C GLN A 264 -35.63 5.18 -0.80
N ALA A 265 -34.59 5.24 -1.63
CA ALA A 265 -33.20 5.16 -1.15
C ALA A 265 -32.74 6.40 -0.39
N LEU A 266 -33.39 7.55 -0.63
CA LEU A 266 -33.04 8.84 -0.06
C LEU A 266 -34.21 9.36 0.79
N ALA A 267 -33.94 9.69 2.05
CA ALA A 267 -34.85 10.51 2.85
C ALA A 267 -34.31 11.94 2.90
N SER A 268 -35.24 12.90 2.76
CA SER A 268 -34.92 14.29 3.03
C SER A 268 -34.89 14.47 4.56
N THR A 269 -33.72 14.82 5.09
CA THR A 269 -33.57 15.24 6.49
C THR A 269 -34.14 16.66 6.66
N ASP A 270 -34.47 17.06 7.89
CA ASP A 270 -34.95 18.43 8.22
C ASP A 270 -33.92 19.52 7.87
N THR A 271 -32.65 19.14 7.73
CA THR A 271 -31.57 20.01 7.24
C THR A 271 -31.60 20.08 5.70
N PRO A 272 -31.80 21.27 5.11
CA PRO A 272 -32.10 21.44 3.67
C PRO A 272 -30.94 21.06 2.72
N HIS A 273 -29.82 20.59 3.24
CA HIS A 273 -28.61 20.26 2.48
C HIS A 273 -28.06 18.87 2.78
N GLU A 274 -28.68 18.12 3.69
CA GLU A 274 -28.23 16.77 4.02
C GLU A 274 -29.22 15.77 3.43
N VAL A 275 -28.67 14.75 2.80
CA VAL A 275 -29.43 13.68 2.18
C VAL A 275 -28.98 12.41 2.87
N GLU A 276 -29.88 11.81 3.63
CA GLU A 276 -29.62 10.57 4.31
C GLU A 276 -29.94 9.39 3.38
N VAL A 277 -29.02 8.42 3.35
CA VAL A 277 -29.18 7.20 2.57
C VAL A 277 -29.85 6.15 3.45
N VAL A 278 -31.17 6.02 3.32
CA VAL A 278 -31.96 5.08 4.14
C VAL A 278 -31.77 3.64 3.68
N GLY A 279 -31.64 3.42 2.36
CA GLY A 279 -31.67 2.07 1.81
C GLY A 279 -31.02 1.96 0.44
N LEU A 280 -30.50 0.78 0.09
CA LEU A 280 -29.94 0.50 -1.22
C LEU A 280 -30.61 -0.73 -1.85
N THR A 281 -30.91 -0.67 -3.15
CA THR A 281 -31.39 -1.85 -3.89
C THR A 281 -30.29 -2.91 -4.00
N LEU A 282 -30.67 -4.19 -3.98
CA LEU A 282 -29.73 -5.32 -4.12
C LEU A 282 -28.79 -5.23 -5.34
N PRO A 283 -29.25 -4.91 -6.58
CA PRO A 283 -28.36 -4.80 -7.73
C PRO A 283 -27.33 -3.68 -7.56
N VAL A 284 -27.69 -2.58 -6.92
CA VAL A 284 -26.76 -1.46 -6.68
C VAL A 284 -25.70 -1.86 -5.65
N LYS A 285 -26.09 -2.58 -4.59
CA LYS A 285 -25.13 -3.19 -3.66
C LYS A 285 -24.15 -4.12 -4.36
N ALA A 286 -24.64 -4.96 -5.27
CA ALA A 286 -23.80 -5.86 -6.05
C ALA A 286 -22.81 -5.10 -6.95
N VAL A 287 -23.24 -4.03 -7.62
CA VAL A 287 -22.36 -3.19 -8.45
C VAL A 287 -21.30 -2.49 -7.61
N ILE A 288 -21.67 -1.87 -6.49
CA ILE A 288 -20.71 -1.21 -5.59
C ILE A 288 -19.72 -2.24 -5.01
N GLY A 289 -20.25 -3.38 -4.56
CA GLY A 289 -19.45 -4.49 -4.04
C GLY A 289 -18.43 -5.00 -5.06
N LEU A 290 -18.88 -5.26 -6.30
CA LEU A 290 -18.05 -5.86 -7.34
C LEU A 290 -17.04 -4.88 -7.95
N PHE A 291 -17.44 -3.63 -8.23
CA PHE A 291 -16.60 -2.68 -8.98
C PHE A 291 -15.80 -1.73 -8.09
N VAL A 292 -16.23 -1.50 -6.85
CA VAL A 292 -15.56 -0.54 -5.94
C VAL A 292 -14.90 -1.25 -4.77
N LEU A 293 -15.64 -2.09 -4.04
CA LEU A 293 -15.12 -2.71 -2.81
C LEU A 293 -14.18 -3.89 -3.10
N LEU A 294 -14.56 -4.81 -3.98
CA LEU A 294 -13.78 -6.01 -4.29
C LEU A 294 -12.36 -5.69 -4.79
N PRO A 295 -12.14 -4.76 -5.73
CA PRO A 295 -10.79 -4.43 -6.17
C PRO A 295 -9.93 -3.85 -5.03
N ARG A 296 -10.53 -3.04 -4.15
CA ARG A 296 -9.83 -2.51 -2.96
C ARG A 296 -9.44 -3.63 -2.00
N TYR A 297 -10.32 -4.58 -1.75
CA TYR A 297 -9.98 -5.78 -0.96
C TYR A 297 -8.84 -6.56 -1.59
N LEU A 298 -8.88 -6.79 -2.90
CA LEU A 298 -7.82 -7.54 -3.58
C LEU A 298 -6.46 -6.86 -3.42
N VAL A 299 -6.39 -5.53 -3.54
CA VAL A 299 -5.14 -4.79 -3.31
C VAL A 299 -4.69 -4.91 -1.85
N ALA A 300 -5.58 -4.66 -0.89
CA ALA A 300 -5.24 -4.72 0.54
C ALA A 300 -4.78 -6.13 0.96
N VAL A 301 -5.50 -7.17 0.53
CA VAL A 301 -5.14 -8.57 0.79
C VAL A 301 -3.83 -8.93 0.12
N SER A 302 -3.59 -8.48 -1.13
CA SER A 302 -2.33 -8.74 -1.83
C SER A 302 -1.14 -8.12 -1.09
N LEU A 303 -1.29 -6.90 -0.55
CA LEU A 303 -0.25 -6.24 0.26
C LEU A 303 0.02 -6.99 1.57
N ILE A 304 -1.04 -7.48 2.25
CA ILE A 304 -0.89 -8.27 3.47
C ILE A 304 -0.22 -9.62 3.16
N LEU A 305 -0.60 -10.29 2.08
CA LEU A 305 0.03 -11.56 1.67
C LEU A 305 1.52 -11.37 1.35
N LEU A 306 1.87 -10.28 0.66
CA LEU A 306 3.27 -9.92 0.40
C LEU A 306 4.02 -9.72 1.72
N LEU A 307 3.40 -9.06 2.68
CA LEU A 307 3.97 -8.82 4.00
C LEU A 307 4.17 -10.12 4.80
N VAL A 308 3.18 -11.01 4.81
CA VAL A 308 3.29 -12.34 5.45
C VAL A 308 4.41 -13.16 4.80
N TYR A 309 4.48 -13.15 3.48
CA TYR A 309 5.56 -13.82 2.75
C TYR A 309 6.94 -13.26 3.14
N PHE A 310 7.05 -11.93 3.23
CA PHE A 310 8.28 -11.27 3.66
C PHE A 310 8.66 -11.63 5.10
N ILE A 311 7.71 -11.57 6.03
CA ILE A 311 7.95 -11.92 7.44
C ILE A 311 8.38 -13.38 7.56
N PHE A 312 7.68 -14.30 6.89
CA PHE A 312 8.03 -15.72 6.91
C PHE A 312 9.45 -15.95 6.39
N TYR A 313 9.78 -15.37 5.24
CA TYR A 313 11.12 -15.46 4.66
C TYR A 313 12.18 -14.88 5.62
N PHE A 314 11.89 -13.74 6.24
CA PHE A 314 12.76 -13.10 7.22
C PHE A 314 12.96 -13.96 8.48
N THR A 315 11.90 -14.54 9.03
CA THR A 315 11.97 -15.45 10.19
C THR A 315 12.80 -16.70 9.88
N VAL A 316 12.64 -17.29 8.69
CA VAL A 316 13.44 -18.45 8.26
C VAL A 316 14.93 -18.08 8.20
N ILE A 317 15.26 -16.92 7.62
CA ILE A 317 16.65 -16.45 7.57
C ILE A 317 17.21 -16.21 8.98
N CYS A 318 16.49 -15.46 9.82
CA CYS A 318 16.96 -15.15 11.17
C CYS A 318 17.12 -16.39 12.04
N SER A 319 16.19 -17.36 11.95
CA SER A 319 16.30 -18.61 12.69
C SER A 319 17.49 -19.45 12.24
N GLY A 320 17.79 -19.48 10.93
CA GLY A 320 19.00 -20.09 10.39
C GLY A 320 20.27 -19.45 10.97
N PHE A 321 20.35 -18.12 11.00
CA PHE A 321 21.49 -17.41 11.59
C PHE A 321 21.64 -17.67 13.09
N ILE A 322 20.55 -17.68 13.86
CA ILE A 322 20.60 -17.99 15.30
C ILE A 322 21.08 -19.43 15.52
N TYR A 323 20.57 -20.38 14.73
CA TYR A 323 20.98 -21.78 14.83
C TYR A 323 22.46 -21.98 14.52
N ILE A 324 22.96 -21.35 13.45
CA ILE A 324 24.38 -21.38 13.07
C ILE A 324 25.25 -20.72 14.15
N ALA A 325 24.85 -19.55 14.65
CA ALA A 325 25.58 -18.87 15.72
C ALA A 325 25.68 -19.72 16.99
N VAL A 326 24.59 -20.39 17.39
CA VAL A 326 24.59 -21.31 18.55
C VAL A 326 25.50 -22.52 18.31
N ILE A 327 25.55 -23.07 17.09
CA ILE A 327 26.41 -24.21 16.74
C ILE A 327 27.89 -23.83 16.62
N LEU A 328 28.21 -22.62 16.19
CA LEU A 328 29.59 -22.13 16.02
C LEU A 328 30.17 -21.50 17.29
N SER A 329 29.34 -21.13 18.26
CA SER A 329 29.78 -20.59 19.55
C SER A 329 30.29 -21.59 20.63
N PRO A 330 30.28 -22.94 20.50
CA PRO A 330 30.77 -23.82 21.57
C PRO A 330 32.30 -23.80 21.73
N GLN A 331 33.03 -23.04 20.90
CA GLN A 331 34.49 -22.87 20.99
C GLN A 331 34.93 -21.60 21.73
N CYS A 332 34.00 -20.75 22.20
CA CYS A 332 34.30 -19.50 22.90
C CYS A 332 33.77 -19.45 24.35
N ILE A 333 33.52 -20.61 24.97
CA ILE A 333 33.21 -20.74 26.41
C ILE A 333 34.36 -21.46 27.10
#